data_AF-A0A9Q3KH41-F1
#
_entry.id   AF-A0A9Q3KH41-F1
#
_cell.length_a   1.000
_cell.length_b   1.000
_cell.length_c   1.000
_cell.angle_alpha   90.00
_cell.angle_beta   90.00
_cell.angle_gamma   90.00
#
_symmetry.space_group_name_H-M   'P 1'
#
loop_
_entity.id
_entity.type
_entity.pdbx_description
1 polymer ?
#
loop_
_entity_poly.entity_id
_entity_poly.type
_entity_poly.pdbx_seq_one_letter_code
_entity_poly.pdbx_strand_id
1 'polypeptide(L)'
;MGSPCDAKPMYATPFSPVIGWLAYLVRGSRPDLAVVFSYLARHSMGPTFEHWELLDHIVGYLLKTCDQGIQLRLGGISLNLWGDAGWGGNLECSQMGFILKLGDTPILWASKQQSIVALSTCTSNTSHCLTQLNTWYRQLIN
;
A
#
# COMPACT_ATOMS: atom_id res chain seq x y z
N MET A 1 -17.10 35.79 -13.93
CA MET A 1 -16.09 35.03 -13.18
C MET A 1 -16.83 33.99 -12.38
N GLY A 2 -16.81 32.73 -12.81
CA GLY A 2 -17.46 31.63 -12.09
C GLY A 2 -16.60 31.22 -10.90
N SER A 3 -17.21 31.11 -9.73
CA SER A 3 -16.56 30.61 -8.52
C SER A 3 -16.02 29.18 -8.73
N PRO A 4 -14.89 28.78 -8.12
CA PRO A 4 -14.30 27.44 -8.28
C PRO A 4 -15.17 26.30 -7.73
N CYS A 5 -16.31 26.61 -7.14
CA CYS A 5 -17.17 25.67 -6.40
C CYS A 5 -18.15 24.89 -7.27
N ASP A 6 -18.31 25.24 -8.55
CA ASP A 6 -19.27 24.59 -9.47
C ASP A 6 -18.59 23.64 -10.47
N ALA A 7 -17.51 22.98 -10.07
CA ALA A 7 -16.96 21.87 -10.85
C ALA A 7 -17.93 20.67 -10.73
N LYS A 8 -18.65 20.34 -11.81
CA LYS A 8 -19.45 19.11 -11.87
C LYS A 8 -18.56 17.92 -11.48
N PRO A 9 -19.01 17.03 -10.59
CA PRO A 9 -18.22 15.86 -10.25
C PRO A 9 -18.01 15.04 -11.53
N MET A 10 -16.74 14.84 -11.89
CA MET A 10 -16.35 14.15 -13.12
C MET A 10 -16.79 12.67 -13.12
N TYR A 11 -16.93 12.10 -11.92
CA TYR A 11 -17.50 10.78 -11.66
C TYR A 11 -18.68 10.90 -10.70
N ALA A 12 -19.71 10.08 -10.89
CA ALA A 12 -20.89 10.05 -10.00
C ALA A 12 -20.57 9.58 -8.58
N THR A 13 -19.48 8.82 -8.41
CA THR A 13 -19.01 8.31 -7.11
C THR A 13 -17.92 9.20 -6.52
N PRO A 14 -17.95 9.47 -5.19
CA PRO A 14 -16.85 10.16 -4.53
C PRO A 14 -15.59 9.28 -4.54
N PHE A 15 -14.42 9.90 -4.54
CA PHE A 15 -13.13 9.20 -4.59
C PHE A 15 -12.85 8.39 -3.30
N SER A 16 -13.15 8.95 -2.13
CA SER A 16 -12.83 8.32 -0.83
C SER A 16 -13.46 6.93 -0.62
N PRO A 17 -14.74 6.69 -0.95
CA PRO A 17 -15.33 5.35 -0.93
C PRO A 17 -14.59 4.35 -1.83
N VAL A 18 -14.19 4.77 -3.04
CA VAL A 18 -13.49 3.88 -3.98
C VAL A 18 -12.10 3.50 -3.45
N ILE A 19 -11.40 4.45 -2.83
CA ILE A 19 -10.14 4.17 -2.12
C ILE A 19 -10.37 3.20 -0.96
N GLY A 20 -11.49 3.30 -0.24
CA GLY A 20 -11.85 2.33 0.79
C GLY A 20 -12.01 0.90 0.26
N TRP A 21 -12.64 0.75 -0.90
CA TRP A 21 -12.80 -0.56 -1.56
C TRP A 21 -11.46 -1.10 -2.06
N LEU A 22 -10.64 -0.23 -2.67
CA LEU A 22 -9.29 -0.58 -3.08
C LEU A 22 -8.45 -1.03 -1.86
N ALA A 23 -8.59 -0.35 -0.72
CA ALA A 23 -7.89 -0.70 0.51
C ALA A 23 -8.25 -2.10 1.02
N TYR A 24 -9.52 -2.51 0.85
CA TYR A 24 -9.97 -3.85 1.19
C TYR A 24 -9.31 -4.91 0.30
N LEU A 25 -9.30 -4.71 -1.01
CA LEU A 25 -8.65 -5.61 -1.97
C LEU A 25 -7.14 -5.71 -1.74
N VAL A 26 -6.48 -4.57 -1.55
CA VAL A 26 -5.03 -4.50 -1.31
C VAL A 26 -4.66 -5.28 -0.06
N ARG A 27 -5.38 -5.10 1.05
CA ARG A 27 -5.08 -5.79 2.32
C ARG A 27 -5.50 -7.26 2.33
N GLY A 28 -6.49 -7.65 1.53
CA GLY A 28 -7.02 -9.01 1.53
C GLY A 28 -6.31 -9.95 0.55
N SER A 29 -6.06 -9.49 -0.67
CA SER A 29 -5.66 -10.38 -1.77
C SER A 29 -4.62 -9.81 -2.75
N ARG A 30 -4.40 -8.50 -2.79
CA ARG A 30 -3.56 -7.84 -3.81
C ARG A 30 -2.41 -7.02 -3.22
N PRO A 31 -1.35 -7.66 -2.68
CA PRO A 31 -0.17 -6.98 -2.15
C PRO A 31 0.60 -6.18 -3.18
N ASP A 32 0.54 -6.58 -4.44
CA ASP A 32 1.12 -5.91 -5.60
C ASP A 32 0.59 -4.47 -5.79
N LEU A 33 -0.65 -4.21 -5.39
CA LEU A 33 -1.25 -2.87 -5.48
C LEU A 33 -0.91 -1.97 -4.28
N ALA A 34 -0.18 -2.46 -3.28
CA ALA A 34 0.06 -1.72 -2.03
C ALA A 34 0.76 -0.38 -2.24
N VAL A 35 1.69 -0.31 -3.19
CA VAL A 35 2.42 0.93 -3.54
C VAL A 35 1.47 1.96 -4.14
N VAL A 36 0.69 1.56 -5.14
CA VAL A 36 -0.23 2.44 -5.87
C VAL A 36 -1.38 2.90 -4.97
N PHE A 37 -1.90 2.00 -4.13
CA PHE A 37 -2.89 2.34 -3.11
C PHE A 37 -2.37 3.42 -2.16
N SER A 38 -1.15 3.27 -1.64
CA SER A 38 -0.55 4.27 -0.74
C SER A 38 -0.28 5.61 -1.43
N TYR A 39 -0.11 5.62 -2.75
CA TYR A 39 -0.07 6.85 -3.54
C TYR A 39 -1.45 7.53 -3.64
N LEU A 40 -2.49 6.78 -4.03
CA LEU A 40 -3.84 7.31 -4.19
C LEU A 40 -4.48 7.73 -2.86
N ALA A 41 -4.23 6.98 -1.79
CA ALA A 41 -4.77 7.27 -0.46
C ALA A 41 -4.29 8.63 0.09
N ARG A 42 -3.09 9.08 -0.29
CA ARG A 42 -2.58 10.41 0.09
C ARG A 42 -3.35 11.54 -0.57
N HIS A 43 -3.84 11.31 -1.78
CA HIS A 43 -4.54 12.31 -2.59
C HIS A 43 -6.06 12.20 -2.47
N SER A 44 -6.58 11.47 -1.47
CA SER A 44 -8.02 11.24 -1.34
C SER A 44 -8.83 12.49 -1.00
N MET A 45 -8.20 13.49 -0.39
CA MET A 45 -8.82 14.76 0.00
C MET A 45 -8.90 15.78 -1.15
N GLY A 46 -8.20 15.54 -2.26
CA GLY A 46 -8.14 16.44 -3.42
C GLY A 46 -7.67 15.70 -4.66
N PRO A 47 -8.47 14.75 -5.20
CA PRO A 47 -8.08 13.97 -6.36
C PRO A 47 -8.01 14.86 -7.61
N THR A 48 -6.93 14.74 -8.38
CA THR A 48 -6.78 15.36 -9.70
C THR A 48 -7.26 14.38 -10.78
N PHE A 49 -7.35 14.84 -12.02
CA PHE A 49 -7.70 13.99 -13.16
C PHE A 49 -6.78 12.77 -13.30
N GLU A 50 -5.48 12.96 -13.10
CA GLU A 50 -4.47 11.89 -13.14
C GLU A 50 -4.73 10.79 -12.10
N HIS A 51 -5.23 11.15 -10.91
CA HIS A 51 -5.58 10.17 -9.88
C HIS A 51 -6.78 9.31 -10.28
N TRP A 52 -7.74 9.87 -11.02
CA TRP A 52 -8.89 9.13 -11.55
C TRP A 52 -8.48 8.22 -12.71
N GLU A 53 -7.63 8.67 -13.62
CA GLU A 53 -7.10 7.84 -14.70
C GLU A 53 -6.29 6.66 -14.16
N LEU A 54 -5.45 6.90 -13.15
CA LEU A 54 -4.71 5.85 -12.47
C LEU A 54 -5.65 4.84 -11.79
N LEU A 55 -6.74 5.31 -11.20
CA LEU A 55 -7.75 4.45 -10.59
C LEU A 55 -8.46 3.57 -11.62
N ASP A 56 -8.84 4.14 -12.77
CA ASP A 56 -9.44 3.38 -13.88
C ASP A 56 -8.47 2.32 -14.42
N HIS A 57 -7.18 2.64 -14.49
CA HIS A 57 -6.15 1.67 -14.86
C HIS A 57 -6.08 0.50 -13.87
N ILE A 58 -6.13 0.77 -12.56
CA ILE A 58 -6.12 -0.26 -11.52
C ILE A 58 -7.37 -1.14 -11.62
N VAL A 59 -8.55 -0.54 -11.84
CA VAL A 59 -9.79 -1.30 -12.02
C VAL A 59 -9.69 -2.21 -13.25
N GLY A 60 -9.17 -1.69 -14.37
CA GLY A 60 -8.92 -2.50 -15.57
C GLY A 60 -7.89 -3.61 -15.35
N TYR A 61 -6.85 -3.36 -14.55
CA TYR A 61 -5.87 -4.37 -14.15
C TYR A 61 -6.51 -5.46 -13.30
N LEU A 62 -7.29 -5.10 -12.29
CA LEU A 62 -8.01 -6.04 -11.42
C LEU A 62 -8.97 -6.94 -12.20
N LEU A 63 -9.66 -6.39 -13.21
CA LEU A 63 -10.55 -7.16 -14.09
C LEU A 63 -9.77 -8.18 -14.93
N LYS A 64 -8.56 -7.84 -15.38
CA LYS A 64 -7.70 -8.73 -16.18
C LYS A 64 -6.98 -9.79 -15.35
N THR A 65 -6.76 -9.55 -14.06
CA THR A 65 -6.05 -10.46 -13.15
C THR A 65 -6.97 -11.01 -12.06
N CYS A 66 -8.25 -11.18 -12.35
CA CYS A 66 -9.24 -11.62 -11.35
C CYS A 66 -8.99 -13.07 -10.87
N ASP A 67 -8.26 -13.85 -11.66
CA ASP A 67 -7.80 -15.21 -11.38
C ASP A 67 -6.51 -15.24 -10.53
N GLN A 68 -5.83 -14.11 -10.37
CA GLN A 68 -4.63 -14.01 -9.54
C GLN A 68 -5.00 -13.71 -8.09
N GLY A 69 -4.57 -14.59 -7.18
CA GLY A 69 -4.81 -14.45 -5.75
C GLY A 69 -3.71 -15.07 -4.92
N ILE A 70 -3.75 -14.80 -3.62
CA ILE A 70 -2.81 -15.38 -2.66
C ILE A 70 -3.20 -16.84 -2.43
N GLN A 71 -2.29 -17.75 -2.75
CA GLN A 71 -2.42 -19.14 -2.35
C GLN A 71 -1.97 -19.30 -0.90
N LEU A 72 -2.93 -19.52 -0.01
CA LEU A 72 -2.66 -19.88 1.38
C LEU A 72 -2.17 -21.33 1.41
N ARG A 73 -0.87 -21.52 1.61
CA ARG A 73 -0.26 -22.83 1.83
C ARG A 73 -0.11 -23.06 3.34
N LEU A 74 -0.70 -24.14 3.82
CA LEU A 74 -0.46 -24.63 5.18
C LEU A 74 0.93 -25.28 5.18
N GLY A 75 1.94 -24.50 5.57
CA GLY A 75 3.32 -24.94 5.79
C GLY A 75 3.75 -24.64 7.23
N GLY A 76 4.99 -25.00 7.58
CA GLY A 76 5.50 -24.86 8.95
C GLY A 76 5.32 -23.46 9.56
N ILE A 77 5.32 -23.40 10.91
CA ILE A 77 5.04 -22.19 11.71
C ILE A 77 6.28 -21.27 11.76
N SER A 78 6.90 -20.97 10.63
CA SER A 78 8.04 -20.06 10.55
C SER A 78 7.58 -18.67 10.14
N LEU A 79 7.71 -17.70 11.04
CA LEU A 79 7.35 -16.31 10.77
C LEU A 79 8.54 -15.53 10.21
N ASN A 80 8.44 -15.11 8.95
CA ASN A 80 9.50 -14.40 8.21
C ASN A 80 9.01 -13.01 7.80
N LEU A 81 9.70 -11.97 8.25
CA LEU A 81 9.41 -10.58 7.86
C LEU A 81 10.45 -10.09 6.85
N TRP A 82 9.96 -9.63 5.72
CA TRP A 82 10.74 -8.99 4.67
C TRP A 82 10.39 -7.51 4.64
N GLY A 83 11.39 -6.65 4.53
CA GLY A 83 11.18 -5.21 4.39
C GLY A 83 12.10 -4.65 3.33
N ASP A 84 11.58 -3.70 2.58
CA ASP A 84 12.31 -2.97 1.56
C ASP A 84 12.14 -1.47 1.77
N ALA A 85 13.16 -0.71 1.40
CA ALA A 85 13.20 0.73 1.58
C ALA A 85 13.73 1.37 0.30
N GLY A 86 12.83 2.03 -0.44
CA GLY A 86 13.16 2.81 -1.61
C GLY A 86 13.44 4.27 -1.24
N TRP A 87 14.56 4.80 -1.70
CA TRP A 87 14.80 6.25 -1.65
C TRP A 87 14.04 6.91 -2.81
N GLY A 88 13.00 7.68 -2.47
CA GLY A 88 12.48 8.71 -3.36
C GLY A 88 13.49 9.85 -3.36
N GLY A 89 13.85 10.38 -4.53
CA GLY A 89 14.92 11.38 -4.67
C GLY A 89 14.62 12.71 -3.97
N ASN A 90 15.30 13.79 -4.39
CA ASN A 90 15.25 15.11 -3.72
C ASN A 90 13.85 15.75 -3.53
N LEU A 91 12.80 15.25 -4.19
CA LEU A 91 11.43 15.79 -4.12
C LEU A 91 10.38 14.77 -3.62
N GLU A 92 10.76 13.49 -3.46
CA GLU A 92 9.83 12.42 -3.07
C GLU A 92 10.26 11.81 -1.74
N CYS A 93 9.37 11.81 -0.73
CA CYS A 93 9.71 11.22 0.57
C CYS A 93 9.92 9.71 0.42
N SER A 94 10.90 9.14 1.14
CA SER A 94 11.29 7.73 1.06
C SER A 94 10.12 6.78 1.30
N GLN A 95 10.09 5.65 0.59
CA GLN A 95 9.01 4.66 0.67
C GLN A 95 9.50 3.39 1.36
N MET A 96 8.78 2.92 2.37
CA MET A 96 9.06 1.70 3.10
C MET A 96 7.96 0.68 2.82
N GLY A 97 8.33 -0.50 2.33
CA GLY A 97 7.44 -1.65 2.15
C GLY A 97 7.80 -2.78 3.10
N PHE A 98 6.82 -3.58 3.48
CA PHE A 98 7.08 -4.85 4.18
C PHE A 98 6.07 -5.93 3.82
N ILE A 99 6.50 -7.18 3.94
CA ILE A 99 5.69 -8.39 3.77
C ILE A 99 6.07 -9.38 4.87
N LEU A 100 5.08 -9.76 5.67
CA LEU A 100 5.16 -10.80 6.68
C LEU A 100 4.59 -12.10 6.11
N LYS A 101 5.37 -13.17 6.20
CA LYS A 101 4.98 -14.52 5.77
C LYS A 101 4.94 -15.47 6.95
N LEU A 102 3.92 -16.33 6.99
CA LEU A 102 3.85 -17.50 7.85
C LEU A 102 4.09 -18.74 6.97
N GLY A 103 5.25 -19.38 7.15
CA GLY A 103 5.77 -20.35 6.19
C GLY A 103 6.00 -19.69 4.83
N ASP A 104 5.39 -20.24 3.79
CA ASP A 104 5.42 -19.69 2.42
C ASP A 104 4.24 -18.75 2.12
N THR A 105 3.36 -18.53 3.10
CA THR A 105 2.10 -17.79 2.91
C THR A 105 2.22 -16.35 3.41
N PRO A 106 2.00 -15.32 2.57
CA PRO A 106 1.94 -13.94 3.02
C PRO A 106 0.67 -13.71 3.86
N ILE A 107 0.85 -13.18 5.07
CA ILE A 107 -0.23 -12.92 6.03
C ILE A 107 -0.49 -11.43 6.25
N LEU A 108 0.53 -10.59 6.06
CA LEU A 108 0.43 -9.15 6.23
C LEU A 108 1.43 -8.44 5.33
N TRP A 109 1.04 -7.28 4.81
CA TRP A 109 1.92 -6.42 4.05
C TRP A 109 1.43 -4.99 4.11
N ALA A 110 2.33 -4.04 3.87
CA ALA A 110 1.97 -2.66 3.62
C ALA A 110 3.10 -1.95 2.88
N SER A 111 2.75 -0.88 2.16
CA SER A 111 3.69 0.11 1.68
C SER A 111 3.33 1.45 2.31
N LYS A 112 4.30 2.14 2.90
CA LYS A 112 4.10 3.41 3.59
C LYS A 112 5.21 4.37 3.23
N GLN A 113 4.84 5.58 2.83
CA GLN A 113 5.78 6.67 2.70
C GLN A 113 6.24 7.14 4.09
N GLN A 114 7.54 7.27 4.28
CA GLN A 114 8.12 7.79 5.50
C GLN A 114 8.07 9.33 5.48
N SER A 115 7.62 9.92 6.59
CA SER A 115 7.56 11.38 6.76
C SER A 115 8.94 12.01 7.00
N ILE A 116 9.96 11.20 7.26
CA ILE A 116 11.33 11.64 7.49
C ILE A 116 12.09 11.39 6.21
N VAL A 117 12.64 12.45 5.60
CA VAL A 117 13.62 12.34 4.52
C VAL A 117 14.84 11.63 5.10
N ALA A 118 15.00 10.34 4.77
CA ALA A 118 16.16 9.60 5.22
C ALA A 118 17.39 10.14 4.49
N LEU A 119 18.34 10.70 5.24
CA LEU A 119 19.63 11.18 4.75
C LEU A 119 20.52 10.06 4.15
N SER A 120 20.08 8.80 4.22
CA SER A 120 20.63 7.71 3.41
C SER A 120 19.60 6.60 3.18
N THR A 121 19.78 5.83 2.10
CA THR A 121 19.06 4.60 1.75
C THR A 121 19.16 3.49 2.80
N CYS A 122 19.99 3.68 3.84
CA CYS A 122 20.40 2.64 4.78
C CYS A 122 19.81 2.82 6.20
N THR A 123 18.90 1.93 6.55
CA THR A 123 19.07 0.96 7.67
C THR A 123 18.83 1.28 9.15
N SER A 124 18.39 2.46 9.62
CA SER A 124 18.11 2.60 11.08
C SER A 124 16.63 2.63 11.45
N ASN A 125 15.81 3.43 10.76
CA ASN A 125 14.40 3.57 11.09
C ASN A 125 13.55 2.39 10.59
N THR A 126 13.84 1.88 9.39
CA THR A 126 13.13 0.76 8.74
C THR A 126 13.41 -0.54 9.49
N SER A 127 14.68 -0.86 9.70
CA SER A 127 15.13 -2.06 10.43
C SER A 127 14.57 -2.10 11.87
N HIS A 128 14.56 -0.96 12.56
CA HIS A 128 14.03 -0.88 13.92
C HIS A 128 12.51 -1.09 13.96
N CYS A 129 11.74 -0.45 13.08
CA CYS A 129 10.29 -0.66 12.98
C CYS A 129 9.94 -2.11 12.63
N LEU A 130 10.66 -2.70 11.67
CA LEU A 130 10.45 -4.10 11.26
C LEU A 130 10.76 -5.06 12.42
N THR A 131 11.82 -4.81 13.18
CA THR A 131 12.19 -5.63 14.34
C THR A 131 11.13 -5.55 15.45
N GLN A 132 10.61 -4.36 15.73
CA GLN A 132 9.51 -4.19 16.70
C GLN A 132 8.25 -4.93 16.25
N LEU A 133 7.86 -4.79 14.97
CA LEU A 133 6.69 -5.46 14.41
C LEU A 133 6.84 -6.99 14.46
N ASN A 134 8.00 -7.52 14.06
CA ASN A 134 8.31 -8.94 14.14
C ASN A 134 8.23 -9.47 15.59
N THR A 135 8.77 -8.72 16.55
CA THR A 135 8.73 -9.08 17.98
C THR A 135 7.29 -9.14 18.49
N TRP A 136 6.48 -8.12 18.16
CA TRP A 136 5.06 -8.07 18.53
C TRP A 136 4.27 -9.27 17.99
N TYR A 137 4.45 -9.62 16.71
CA TYR A 137 3.75 -10.77 16.12
C TYR A 137 4.21 -12.11 16.72
N ARG A 138 5.49 -12.24 17.07
CA ARG A 138 6.01 -13.43 17.76
C ARG A 138 5.44 -13.59 19.16
N GLN A 139 5.19 -12.50 19.87
CA GLN A 139 4.53 -12.53 21.18
C GLN A 139 3.03 -12.84 21.09
N LEU A 140 2.39 -12.60 19.96
CA LEU A 140 0.95 -12.83 19.78
C LEU A 140 0.62 -14.28 19.38
N ILE A 141 1.56 -14.98 18.74
CA ILE A 141 1.37 -16.34 18.22
C ILE A 141 1.80 -17.42 19.24
N ASN A 142 2.58 -17.04 20.26
CA ASN A 142 2.93 -17.88 21.41
C ASN A 142 1.96 -17.63 22.57
#